data_AF-A0A5N6W512-F1
#
_entry.id   AF-A0A5N6W512-F1
#
_cell.length_a   1.000
_cell.length_b   1.000
_cell.length_c   1.000
_cell.angle_alpha   90.00
_cell.angle_beta   90.00
_cell.angle_gamma   90.00
#
_symmetry.space_group_name_H-M   'P 1'
#
loop_
_entity.id
_entity.type
_entity.pdbx_description
1 polymer ?
#
loop_
_entity_poly.entity_id
_entity_poly.type
_entity_poly.pdbx_seq_one_letter_code
_entity_poly.pdbx_strand_id
1 'polypeptide(L)'
;MSNMLAVDAVSDLDTVDTIDLCWLVGDERPGIGKAVLEHLMHIAAGPCLTWANGKSSLNESWVETGYAPMVGQSGETLLHETAHPEPVTLPRLFPTASRIRCLGGLDPAPFNGIARGLGTAVRRQALSMDEAVGFLLNLVNNPPSYNGWTDALGGLTGHFRGGDITIKELWQLVAQGAHALGPWRFALMGMIDQIRSGECTIGEILSFIASSARGQPAPYRGSLLVRAIGSRHGHPAVVIKRTTKSGEGAYLMKNMASITGTACAAFMVMALETGQKRTGVFAPEGWAKPQDFYRALEQVGTPREEIVECLTS
;
A
#
# COMPACT_ATOMS: atom_id res chain seq x y z
N MET A 1 -10.44 5.82 7.45
CA MET A 1 -9.70 5.29 8.63
C MET A 1 -8.40 6.07 8.86
N SER A 2 -7.45 6.09 7.92
CA SER A 2 -6.10 6.66 8.13
C SER A 2 -6.09 8.12 8.56
N ASN A 3 -6.94 8.99 8.01
CA ASN A 3 -7.05 10.38 8.47
C ASN A 3 -7.52 10.49 9.94
N MET A 4 -8.41 9.61 10.40
CA MET A 4 -8.83 9.56 11.81
C MET A 4 -7.69 9.07 12.72
N LEU A 5 -6.91 8.08 12.26
CA LEU A 5 -5.69 7.63 12.95
C LEU A 5 -4.66 8.77 13.05
N ALA A 6 -4.54 9.61 12.01
CA ALA A 6 -3.63 10.74 12.03
C ALA A 6 -4.01 11.81 13.05
N VAL A 7 -5.30 12.17 13.12
CA VAL A 7 -5.78 13.11 14.16
C VAL A 7 -5.58 12.53 15.56
N ASP A 8 -5.86 11.23 15.75
CA ASP A 8 -5.63 10.57 17.04
C ASP A 8 -4.15 10.55 17.43
N ALA A 9 -3.26 10.18 16.50
CA ALA A 9 -1.82 10.15 16.73
C ALA A 9 -1.26 11.53 17.09
N VAL A 10 -1.66 12.58 16.34
CA VAL A 10 -1.20 13.94 16.60
C VAL A 10 -1.75 14.50 17.91
N SER A 11 -2.93 14.05 18.36
CA SER A 11 -3.51 14.51 19.63
C SER A 11 -2.70 14.14 20.88
N ASP A 12 -1.78 13.17 20.75
CA ASP A 12 -0.84 12.76 21.79
C ASP A 12 0.49 13.57 21.76
N LEU A 13 0.61 14.57 20.87
CA LEU A 13 1.78 15.45 20.71
C LEU A 13 1.42 16.92 20.97
N ASP A 14 2.38 17.70 21.46
CA ASP A 14 2.25 19.16 21.61
C ASP A 14 2.53 19.90 20.28
N THR A 15 3.50 19.40 19.51
CA THR A 15 3.83 19.87 18.16
C THR A 15 4.01 18.68 17.22
N VAL A 16 3.74 18.89 15.93
CA VAL A 16 3.95 17.87 14.89
C VAL A 16 4.86 18.40 13.80
N ASP A 17 5.91 17.65 13.51
CA ASP A 17 6.88 17.95 12.45
C ASP A 17 6.64 17.07 11.21
N THR A 18 6.30 15.79 11.42
CA THR A 18 6.07 14.81 10.34
C THR A 18 4.85 13.94 10.62
N ILE A 19 4.07 13.65 9.57
CA ILE A 19 3.00 12.65 9.59
C ILE A 19 3.21 11.68 8.42
N ASP A 20 3.53 10.43 8.73
CA ASP A 20 3.59 9.33 7.77
C ASP A 20 2.28 8.53 7.88
N LEU A 21 1.48 8.54 6.82
CA LEU A 21 0.36 7.62 6.67
C LEU A 21 0.83 6.39 5.91
N CYS A 22 0.58 5.21 6.44
CA CYS A 22 1.09 3.96 5.90
C CYS A 22 -0.06 3.00 5.59
N TRP A 23 -0.04 2.40 4.40
CA TRP A 23 -0.91 1.28 4.04
C TRP A 23 -0.10 0.09 3.55
N LEU A 24 -0.56 -1.10 3.92
CA LEU A 24 -0.07 -2.37 3.41
C LEU A 24 -1.28 -3.19 2.97
N VAL A 25 -1.26 -3.71 1.75
CA VAL A 25 -2.32 -4.59 1.22
C VAL A 25 -1.71 -5.91 0.77
N GLY A 26 -2.26 -7.00 1.28
CA GLY A 26 -1.84 -8.36 0.94
C GLY A 26 -2.55 -8.92 -0.29
N ASP A 27 -2.24 -10.17 -0.59
CA ASP A 27 -2.91 -10.94 -1.65
C ASP A 27 -4.38 -11.24 -1.30
N GLU A 28 -5.32 -10.54 -1.96
CA GLU A 28 -6.77 -10.68 -1.73
C GLU A 28 -7.45 -11.70 -2.65
N ARG A 29 -6.70 -12.60 -3.28
CA ARG A 29 -7.28 -13.61 -4.16
C ARG A 29 -8.06 -14.68 -3.36
N PRO A 30 -9.14 -15.24 -3.94
CA PRO A 30 -9.77 -14.87 -5.22
C PRO A 30 -10.72 -13.67 -5.09
N GLY A 31 -11.02 -12.99 -6.20
CA GLY A 31 -12.10 -11.98 -6.26
C GLY A 31 -11.65 -10.52 -6.32
N ILE A 32 -10.39 -10.25 -6.68
CA ILE A 32 -9.92 -8.87 -6.92
C ILE A 32 -10.63 -8.30 -8.15
N GLY A 33 -11.42 -7.24 -7.94
CA GLY A 33 -12.15 -6.56 -9.01
C GLY A 33 -11.30 -5.57 -9.80
N LYS A 34 -11.74 -5.23 -11.02
CA LYS A 34 -11.08 -4.25 -11.90
C LYS A 34 -10.81 -2.91 -11.20
N ALA A 35 -11.75 -2.42 -10.41
CA ALA A 35 -11.63 -1.13 -9.70
C ALA A 35 -10.43 -1.10 -8.72
N VAL A 36 -10.10 -2.22 -8.07
CA VAL A 36 -8.94 -2.32 -7.18
C VAL A 36 -7.64 -2.21 -7.99
N LEU A 37 -7.60 -2.83 -9.17
CA LEU A 37 -6.44 -2.80 -10.05
C LEU A 37 -6.27 -1.43 -10.74
N GLU A 38 -7.37 -0.78 -11.12
CA GLU A 38 -7.37 0.62 -11.59
C GLU A 38 -6.83 1.54 -10.50
N HIS A 39 -7.30 1.38 -9.26
CA HIS A 39 -6.81 2.14 -8.12
C HIS A 39 -5.31 1.93 -7.89
N LEU A 40 -4.84 0.68 -7.89
CA LEU A 40 -3.41 0.36 -7.81
C LEU A 40 -2.60 1.03 -8.92
N MET A 41 -3.11 1.04 -10.15
CA MET A 41 -2.40 1.67 -11.26
C MET A 41 -2.40 3.20 -11.17
N HIS A 42 -3.45 3.82 -10.63
CA HIS A 42 -3.44 5.24 -10.32
C HIS A 42 -2.44 5.59 -9.21
N ILE A 43 -2.31 4.74 -8.19
CA ILE A 43 -1.27 4.87 -7.16
C ILE A 43 0.12 4.80 -7.81
N ALA A 44 0.33 3.83 -8.69
CA ALA A 44 1.64 3.55 -9.27
C ALA A 44 2.06 4.51 -10.38
N ALA A 45 1.15 4.92 -11.26
CA ALA A 45 1.47 5.79 -12.39
C ALA A 45 1.20 7.28 -12.10
N GLY A 46 0.26 7.56 -11.18
CA GLY A 46 -0.24 8.90 -10.92
C GLY A 46 0.78 9.82 -10.25
N PRO A 47 0.55 11.14 -10.34
CA PRO A 47 1.37 12.12 -9.65
C PRO A 47 1.12 12.06 -8.13
N CYS A 48 2.18 11.99 -7.34
CA CYS A 48 2.09 11.87 -5.88
C CYS A 48 2.10 13.28 -5.26
N LEU A 49 0.92 13.81 -4.93
CA LEU A 49 0.79 15.08 -4.21
C LEU A 49 1.10 14.86 -2.73
N THR A 50 2.19 15.45 -2.25
CA THR A 50 2.66 15.33 -0.87
C THR A 50 2.83 16.71 -0.24
N TRP A 51 3.15 16.75 1.05
CA TRP A 51 3.57 17.95 1.74
C TRP A 51 5.02 17.78 2.17
N ALA A 52 5.91 18.63 1.66
CA ALA A 52 7.33 18.58 1.95
C ALA A 52 7.88 20.00 2.13
N ASN A 53 8.75 20.17 3.12
CA ASN A 53 9.31 21.47 3.51
C ASN A 53 8.23 22.53 3.77
N GLY A 54 7.13 22.13 4.43
CA GLY A 54 6.05 23.06 4.80
C GLY A 54 5.20 23.54 3.63
N LYS A 55 5.22 22.85 2.48
CA LYS A 55 4.40 23.20 1.30
C LYS A 55 4.01 21.99 0.48
N SER A 56 3.01 22.16 -0.37
CA SER A 56 2.61 21.17 -1.36
C SER A 56 3.76 20.87 -2.33
N SER A 57 4.01 19.58 -2.58
CA SER A 57 5.03 19.07 -3.52
C SER A 57 4.43 17.99 -4.41
N LEU A 58 4.87 17.93 -5.66
CA LEU A 58 4.51 16.85 -6.57
C LEU A 58 5.71 15.94 -6.76
N ASN A 59 5.59 14.72 -6.25
CA ASN A 59 6.62 13.71 -6.28
C ASN A 59 6.23 12.58 -7.26
N GLU A 60 7.22 11.78 -7.64
CA GLU A 60 7.02 10.56 -8.41
C GLU A 60 6.75 9.39 -7.45
N SER A 61 5.63 8.67 -7.64
CA SER A 61 5.34 7.47 -6.83
C SER A 61 6.45 6.43 -7.00
N TRP A 62 6.72 5.70 -5.91
CA TRP A 62 7.69 4.60 -5.82
C TRP A 62 9.17 4.98 -5.89
N VAL A 63 9.51 6.27 -5.68
CA VAL A 63 10.89 6.76 -5.64
C VAL A 63 11.42 6.83 -4.21
N GLU A 64 10.73 7.55 -3.33
CA GLU A 64 11.13 7.59 -1.92
C GLU A 64 10.61 6.36 -1.17
N THR A 65 11.35 5.94 -0.15
CA THR A 65 11.01 4.79 0.70
C THR A 65 10.93 5.18 2.16
N GLY A 66 10.23 4.37 2.95
CA GLY A 66 10.22 4.44 4.40
C GLY A 66 9.97 3.07 5.00
N TYR A 67 10.26 2.94 6.28
CA TYR A 67 10.01 1.73 7.04
C TYR A 67 8.92 2.00 8.08
N ALA A 68 8.03 1.04 8.30
CA ALA A 68 7.07 1.09 9.39
C ALA A 68 6.73 -0.32 9.91
N PRO A 69 6.38 -0.49 11.20
CA PRO A 69 6.03 -1.78 11.78
C PRO A 69 4.58 -2.15 11.43
N MET A 70 4.35 -2.58 10.18
CA MET A 70 3.00 -2.76 9.64
C MET A 70 2.30 -4.01 10.20
N VAL A 71 3.02 -5.11 10.42
CA VAL A 71 2.42 -6.42 10.69
C VAL A 71 2.85 -6.97 12.06
N GLY A 72 2.02 -6.77 13.08
CA GLY A 72 2.21 -7.36 14.41
C GLY A 72 3.61 -7.11 14.97
N GLN A 73 4.31 -8.17 15.37
CA GLN A 73 5.71 -8.13 15.85
C GLN A 73 6.74 -8.53 14.77
N SER A 74 6.36 -8.53 13.49
CA SER A 74 7.20 -9.03 12.38
C SER A 74 8.35 -8.08 12.00
N GLY A 75 8.59 -7.02 12.77
CA GLY A 75 9.56 -5.99 12.49
C GLY A 75 9.07 -4.91 11.52
N GLU A 76 10.01 -4.11 11.04
CA GLU A 76 9.78 -3.03 10.08
C GLU A 76 9.51 -3.59 8.68
N THR A 77 8.53 -3.02 7.98
CA THR A 77 8.19 -3.30 6.59
C THR A 77 8.65 -2.15 5.72
N LEU A 78 9.36 -2.44 4.63
CA LEU A 78 9.70 -1.44 3.61
C LEU A 78 8.43 -1.03 2.86
N LEU A 79 8.22 0.28 2.73
CA LEU A 79 7.13 0.92 2.02
C LEU A 79 7.68 2.00 1.09
N HIS A 80 6.86 2.45 0.16
CA HIS A 80 7.21 3.44 -0.86
C HIS A 80 6.30 4.64 -0.80
N GLU A 81 6.80 5.84 -1.04
CA GLU A 81 5.95 7.02 -1.18
C GLU A 81 5.06 6.87 -2.41
N THR A 82 3.75 6.97 -2.23
CA THR A 82 2.78 6.67 -3.29
C THR A 82 1.71 7.74 -3.41
N ALA A 83 1.18 7.90 -4.63
CA ALA A 83 0.05 8.78 -4.91
C ALA A 83 -1.21 8.22 -4.26
N HIS A 84 -1.62 8.79 -3.12
CA HIS A 84 -2.81 8.37 -2.40
C HIS A 84 -3.52 9.61 -1.79
N PRO A 85 -4.86 9.63 -1.69
CA PRO A 85 -5.61 10.82 -1.27
C PRO A 85 -5.43 11.29 0.19
N GLU A 86 -5.02 10.45 1.15
CA GLU A 86 -5.13 10.83 2.58
C GLU A 86 -4.29 12.05 2.98
N PRO A 87 -3.06 12.25 2.47
CA PRO A 87 -2.25 13.42 2.82
C PRO A 87 -2.85 14.74 2.33
N VAL A 88 -3.73 14.75 1.32
CA VAL A 88 -4.08 15.95 0.55
C VAL A 88 -4.76 17.03 1.40
N THR A 89 -5.55 16.63 2.39
CA THR A 89 -6.35 17.54 3.23
C THR A 89 -5.73 17.83 4.60
N LEU A 90 -4.81 16.99 5.07
CA LEU A 90 -4.17 17.12 6.37
C LEU A 90 -3.37 18.42 6.59
N PRO A 91 -2.71 19.02 5.58
CA PRO A 91 -2.04 20.32 5.74
C PRO A 91 -2.97 21.45 6.22
N ARG A 92 -4.30 21.32 6.04
CA ARG A 92 -5.26 22.30 6.58
C ARG A 92 -5.37 22.25 8.09
N LEU A 93 -5.19 21.07 8.69
CA LEU A 93 -5.19 20.88 10.14
C LEU A 93 -3.78 21.05 10.74
N PHE A 94 -2.75 20.68 9.98
CA PHE A 94 -1.36 20.67 10.43
C PHE A 94 -0.46 21.52 9.50
N PRO A 95 -0.73 22.82 9.35
CA PRO A 95 0.00 23.67 8.40
C PRO A 95 1.46 23.91 8.79
N THR A 96 1.81 23.71 10.06
CA THR A 96 3.17 23.85 10.58
C THR A 96 4.01 22.59 10.40
N ALA A 97 3.41 21.46 10.03
CA ALA A 97 4.16 20.23 9.78
C ALA A 97 5.12 20.46 8.61
N SER A 98 6.37 20.00 8.77
CA SER A 98 7.36 20.06 7.71
C SER A 98 7.08 19.03 6.61
N ARG A 99 6.51 17.87 6.98
CA ARG A 99 6.25 16.76 6.05
C ARG A 99 4.96 16.00 6.36
N ILE A 100 4.15 15.74 5.32
CA ILE A 100 2.99 14.84 5.36
C ILE A 100 2.99 14.01 4.08
N ARG A 101 3.02 12.68 4.20
CA ARG A 101 3.10 11.78 3.04
C ARG A 101 2.34 10.48 3.26
N CYS A 102 2.09 9.77 2.15
CA CYS A 102 1.55 8.42 2.17
C CYS A 102 2.62 7.41 1.72
N LEU A 103 2.91 6.43 2.56
CA LEU A 103 3.78 5.30 2.30
C LEU A 103 2.93 4.05 2.07
N GLY A 104 3.15 3.36 0.97
CA GLY A 104 2.35 2.23 0.53
C GLY A 104 3.19 1.00 0.25
N GLY A 105 2.58 -0.17 0.38
CA GLY A 105 3.24 -1.42 0.04
C GLY A 105 2.24 -2.55 -0.26
N LEU A 106 2.70 -3.48 -1.07
CA LEU A 106 2.02 -4.74 -1.39
C LEU A 106 2.76 -5.91 -0.73
N ASP A 107 2.00 -6.85 -0.19
CA ASP A 107 2.52 -8.11 0.34
C ASP A 107 2.00 -9.30 -0.49
N PRO A 108 2.88 -10.22 -0.93
CA PRO A 108 4.32 -10.25 -0.76
C PRO A 108 5.06 -9.16 -1.55
N ALA A 109 6.23 -8.77 -1.05
CA ALA A 109 7.05 -7.67 -1.55
C ALA A 109 7.30 -7.63 -3.09
N PRO A 110 7.43 -8.77 -3.81
CA PRO A 110 7.57 -8.78 -5.27
C PRO A 110 6.44 -8.10 -6.06
N PHE A 111 5.23 -8.03 -5.47
CA PHE A 111 4.13 -7.31 -6.12
C PHE A 111 4.40 -5.81 -6.29
N ASN A 112 5.19 -5.21 -5.40
CA ASN A 112 5.60 -3.81 -5.54
C ASN A 112 6.39 -3.58 -6.84
N GLY A 113 7.27 -4.50 -7.22
CA GLY A 113 8.02 -4.43 -8.47
C GLY A 113 7.12 -4.51 -9.69
N ILE A 114 6.12 -5.40 -9.68
CA ILE A 114 5.13 -5.50 -10.74
C ILE A 114 4.36 -4.17 -10.89
N ALA A 115 3.81 -3.66 -9.78
CA ALA A 115 3.05 -2.41 -9.78
C ALA A 115 3.92 -1.22 -10.22
N ARG A 116 5.13 -1.08 -9.68
CA ARG A 116 6.08 -0.02 -10.02
C ARG A 116 6.47 -0.07 -11.49
N GLY A 117 6.85 -1.23 -12.00
CA GLY A 117 7.28 -1.41 -13.38
C GLY A 117 6.18 -1.03 -14.38
N LEU A 118 4.95 -1.50 -14.16
CA LEU A 118 3.79 -1.11 -14.97
C LEU A 118 3.47 0.40 -14.81
N GLY A 119 3.52 0.92 -13.58
CA GLY A 119 3.25 2.33 -13.29
C GLY A 119 4.22 3.27 -14.00
N THR A 120 5.50 2.94 -14.01
CA THR A 120 6.54 3.67 -14.77
C THR A 120 6.28 3.60 -16.26
N ALA A 121 5.86 2.45 -16.80
CA ALA A 121 5.53 2.30 -18.22
C ALA A 121 4.34 3.17 -18.62
N VAL A 122 3.29 3.20 -17.80
CA VAL A 122 2.11 4.05 -18.02
C VAL A 122 2.48 5.53 -17.97
N ARG A 123 3.24 5.94 -16.94
CA ARG A 123 3.71 7.32 -16.79
C ARG A 123 4.53 7.80 -17.99
N ARG A 124 5.35 6.91 -18.57
CA ARG A 124 6.17 7.17 -19.75
C ARG A 124 5.44 6.97 -21.08
N GLN A 125 4.14 6.71 -21.06
CA GLN A 125 3.31 6.45 -22.24
C GLN A 125 3.78 5.25 -23.08
N ALA A 126 4.52 4.32 -22.46
CA ALA A 126 5.00 3.10 -23.11
C ALA A 126 3.99 1.93 -22.98
N LEU A 127 2.95 2.13 -22.18
CA LEU A 127 1.79 1.26 -21.97
C LEU A 127 0.60 2.17 -21.63
N SER A 128 -0.61 1.90 -22.13
CA SER A 128 -1.79 2.65 -21.68
C SER A 128 -2.27 2.17 -20.30
N MET A 129 -3.03 3.02 -19.60
CA MET A 129 -3.65 2.65 -18.32
C MET A 129 -4.54 1.41 -18.46
N ASP A 130 -5.38 1.37 -19.51
CA ASP A 130 -6.29 0.24 -19.76
C ASP A 130 -5.54 -1.06 -20.07
N GLU A 131 -4.45 -1.01 -20.83
CA GLU A 131 -3.62 -2.19 -21.07
C GLU A 131 -2.94 -2.69 -19.79
N ALA A 132 -2.45 -1.80 -18.93
CA ALA A 132 -1.84 -2.17 -17.65
C ALA A 132 -2.86 -2.82 -16.70
N VAL A 133 -4.05 -2.23 -16.58
CA VAL A 133 -5.15 -2.75 -15.77
C VAL A 133 -5.65 -4.08 -16.34
N GLY A 134 -5.84 -4.17 -17.65
CA GLY A 134 -6.25 -5.40 -18.33
C GLY A 134 -5.25 -6.53 -18.14
N PHE A 135 -3.95 -6.21 -18.20
CA PHE A 135 -2.88 -7.16 -17.90
C PHE A 135 -2.95 -7.68 -16.46
N LEU A 136 -3.06 -6.80 -15.47
CA LEU A 136 -3.19 -7.21 -14.06
C LEU A 136 -4.46 -8.04 -13.81
N LEU A 137 -5.58 -7.65 -14.43
CA LEU A 137 -6.84 -8.37 -14.29
C LEU A 137 -6.74 -9.78 -14.88
N ASN A 138 -6.08 -9.91 -16.03
CA ASN A 138 -5.79 -11.21 -16.62
C ASN A 138 -4.84 -12.03 -15.73
N LEU A 139 -3.80 -11.41 -15.15
CA LEU A 139 -2.85 -12.09 -14.26
C LEU A 139 -3.53 -12.64 -13.01
N VAL A 140 -4.49 -11.92 -12.44
CA VAL A 140 -5.21 -12.36 -11.24
C VAL A 140 -6.22 -13.46 -11.55
N ASN A 141 -6.98 -13.33 -12.65
CA ASN A 141 -8.03 -14.28 -13.00
C ASN A 141 -7.50 -15.54 -13.71
N ASN A 142 -6.40 -15.40 -14.44
CA ASN A 142 -5.73 -16.47 -15.18
C ASN A 142 -4.26 -16.51 -14.77
N PRO A 143 -3.95 -16.88 -13.51
CA PRO A 143 -2.58 -16.90 -13.03
C PRO A 143 -1.74 -17.83 -13.93
N PRO A 144 -0.50 -17.43 -14.29
CA PRO A 144 0.27 -18.19 -15.25
C PRO A 144 0.59 -19.56 -14.64
N SER A 145 0.37 -20.61 -15.42
CA SER A 145 0.87 -21.94 -15.09
C SER A 145 2.39 -21.94 -15.05
N TYR A 146 3.01 -23.03 -14.61
CA TYR A 146 4.46 -23.20 -14.73
C TYR A 146 4.98 -22.89 -16.15
N ASN A 147 4.25 -23.34 -17.18
CA ASN A 147 4.60 -23.07 -18.57
C ASN A 147 4.35 -21.60 -18.96
N GLY A 148 3.32 -20.97 -18.40
CA GLY A 148 3.09 -19.52 -18.60
C GLY A 148 4.22 -18.67 -18.02
N TRP A 149 4.75 -19.04 -16.84
CA TRP A 149 5.93 -18.41 -16.27
C TRP A 149 7.20 -18.73 -17.05
N THR A 150 7.37 -19.94 -17.60
CA THR A 150 8.49 -20.21 -18.51
C THR A 150 8.43 -19.32 -19.73
N ASP A 151 7.27 -19.17 -20.34
CA ASP A 151 7.13 -18.40 -21.57
C ASP A 151 7.37 -16.90 -21.30
N ALA A 152 6.85 -16.39 -20.17
CA ALA A 152 7.09 -15.02 -19.74
C ALA A 152 8.56 -14.75 -19.35
N LEU A 153 9.26 -15.75 -18.79
CA LEU A 153 10.66 -15.66 -18.38
C LEU A 153 11.65 -16.20 -19.43
N GLY A 154 11.19 -16.53 -20.64
CA GLY A 154 12.06 -17.02 -21.72
C GLY A 154 12.69 -18.40 -21.51
N GLY A 155 12.01 -19.34 -20.83
CA GLY A 155 12.40 -20.75 -20.74
C GLY A 155 13.26 -21.13 -19.53
N LEU A 156 13.24 -20.33 -18.45
CA LEU A 156 14.20 -20.48 -17.35
C LEU A 156 14.04 -21.72 -16.44
N THR A 157 13.00 -22.54 -16.55
CA THR A 157 12.76 -23.66 -15.60
C THR A 157 13.78 -24.79 -15.63
N GLY A 158 14.57 -24.92 -16.70
CA GLY A 158 15.71 -25.83 -16.73
C GLY A 158 16.83 -25.43 -15.77
N HIS A 159 17.00 -24.13 -15.49
CA HIS A 159 18.06 -23.59 -14.62
C HIS A 159 17.63 -23.49 -13.15
N PHE A 160 16.33 -23.36 -12.90
CA PHE A 160 15.73 -23.39 -11.55
C PHE A 160 15.97 -24.70 -10.78
N ARG A 161 16.34 -25.79 -11.48
CA ARG A 161 16.60 -27.10 -10.88
C ARG A 161 18.05 -27.32 -10.43
N GLY A 162 18.98 -26.37 -10.63
CA GLY A 162 20.41 -26.67 -10.43
C GLY A 162 21.41 -25.56 -10.06
N GLY A 163 21.06 -24.27 -10.02
CA GLY A 163 22.03 -23.24 -9.59
C GLY A 163 21.59 -21.81 -9.87
N ASP A 164 22.16 -20.86 -9.11
CA ASP A 164 21.81 -19.44 -9.04
C ASP A 164 21.64 -18.77 -10.42
N ILE A 165 20.45 -18.26 -10.72
CA ILE A 165 20.25 -17.32 -11.83
C ILE A 165 20.82 -15.96 -11.39
N THR A 166 21.75 -15.43 -12.16
CA THR A 166 22.32 -14.10 -11.89
C THR A 166 21.39 -13.00 -12.37
N ILE A 167 21.47 -11.82 -11.74
CA ILE A 167 20.75 -10.61 -12.18
C ILE A 167 21.04 -10.30 -13.66
N LYS A 168 22.27 -10.57 -14.12
CA LYS A 168 22.70 -10.33 -15.50
C LYS A 168 21.93 -11.20 -16.49
N GLU A 169 21.73 -12.47 -16.18
CA GLU A 169 20.96 -13.40 -17.03
C GLU A 169 19.47 -13.01 -17.05
N LEU A 170 18.90 -12.64 -15.90
CA LEU A 170 17.51 -12.17 -15.82
C LEU A 170 17.29 -10.90 -16.65
N TRP A 171 18.25 -9.97 -16.65
CA TRP A 171 18.24 -8.78 -17.50
C TRP A 171 18.35 -9.09 -18.99
N GLN A 172 19.26 -9.99 -19.37
CA GLN A 172 19.46 -10.36 -20.77
C GLN A 172 18.19 -10.97 -21.35
N LEU A 173 17.43 -11.74 -20.56
CA LEU A 173 16.16 -12.34 -20.99
C LEU A 173 15.07 -11.30 -21.23
N VAL A 174 14.90 -10.35 -20.30
CA VAL A 174 13.94 -9.25 -20.49
C VAL A 174 14.33 -8.39 -21.70
N ALA A 175 15.63 -8.13 -21.89
CA ALA A 175 16.15 -7.34 -23.01
C ALA A 175 15.98 -8.03 -24.37
N GLN A 176 16.16 -9.35 -24.44
CA GLN A 176 16.06 -10.12 -25.70
C GLN A 176 14.59 -10.39 -26.10
N GLY A 177 13.65 -10.45 -25.16
CA GLY A 177 12.21 -10.62 -25.40
C GLY A 177 11.41 -9.32 -25.50
N ALA A 178 12.06 -8.15 -25.47
CA ALA A 178 11.47 -6.85 -25.11
C ALA A 178 10.26 -6.38 -25.96
N HIS A 179 10.07 -6.88 -27.18
CA HIS A 179 8.87 -6.57 -27.99
C HIS A 179 7.82 -7.69 -27.97
N ALA A 180 8.21 -8.94 -27.72
CA ALA A 180 7.29 -10.09 -27.72
C ALA A 180 6.58 -10.27 -26.36
N LEU A 181 7.15 -9.75 -25.27
CA LEU A 181 6.64 -9.94 -23.91
C LEU A 181 5.52 -8.96 -23.50
N GLY A 182 5.18 -7.97 -24.33
CA GLY A 182 4.09 -7.03 -24.02
C GLY A 182 4.26 -6.37 -22.63
N PRO A 183 3.20 -6.28 -21.80
CA PRO A 183 3.27 -5.74 -20.44
C PRO A 183 4.21 -6.49 -19.48
N TRP A 184 4.49 -7.78 -19.73
CA TRP A 184 5.37 -8.58 -18.86
C TRP A 184 6.76 -7.99 -18.72
N ARG A 185 7.32 -7.42 -19.79
CA ARG A 185 8.66 -6.84 -19.74
C ARG A 185 8.80 -5.78 -18.65
N PHE A 186 7.75 -5.00 -18.42
CA PHE A 186 7.75 -3.93 -17.42
C PHE A 186 7.58 -4.48 -16.01
N ALA A 187 6.67 -5.44 -15.83
CA ALA A 187 6.48 -6.13 -14.56
C ALA A 187 7.76 -6.86 -14.11
N LEU A 188 8.40 -7.59 -15.02
CA LEU A 188 9.68 -8.24 -14.78
C LEU A 188 10.76 -7.21 -14.47
N MET A 189 10.84 -6.12 -15.25
CA MET A 189 11.83 -5.08 -15.01
C MET A 189 11.72 -4.48 -13.63
N GLY A 190 10.50 -4.15 -13.20
CA GLY A 190 10.27 -3.59 -11.87
C GLY A 190 10.67 -4.55 -10.74
N MET A 191 10.44 -5.87 -10.91
CA MET A 191 10.94 -6.89 -9.99
C MET A 191 12.48 -6.95 -9.98
N ILE A 192 13.14 -6.86 -11.13
CA ILE A 192 14.61 -6.86 -11.15
C ILE A 192 15.16 -5.58 -10.50
N ASP A 193 14.49 -4.45 -10.69
CA ASP A 193 14.88 -3.21 -10.06
C ASP A 193 14.77 -3.32 -8.53
N GLN A 194 13.78 -4.05 -7.98
CA GLN A 194 13.72 -4.33 -6.53
C GLN A 194 14.93 -5.12 -6.03
N ILE A 195 15.43 -6.07 -6.83
CA ILE A 195 16.65 -6.81 -6.49
C ILE A 195 17.85 -5.86 -6.47
N ARG A 196 17.96 -5.01 -7.50
CA ARG A 196 19.07 -4.05 -7.64
C ARG A 196 19.11 -3.00 -6.54
N SER A 197 17.94 -2.54 -6.08
CA SER A 197 17.84 -1.59 -4.97
C SER A 197 17.94 -2.25 -3.58
N GLY A 198 18.04 -3.58 -3.51
CA GLY A 198 18.11 -4.31 -2.25
C GLY A 198 16.78 -4.43 -1.51
N GLU A 199 15.66 -4.11 -2.18
CA GLU A 199 14.30 -4.22 -1.62
C GLU A 199 13.79 -5.66 -1.57
N CYS A 200 14.31 -6.53 -2.44
CA CYS A 200 14.04 -7.96 -2.46
C CYS A 200 15.33 -8.73 -2.77
N THR A 201 15.42 -9.94 -2.25
CA THR A 201 16.44 -10.91 -2.66
C THR A 201 15.99 -11.65 -3.91
N ILE A 202 16.95 -12.24 -4.64
CA ILE A 202 16.64 -13.14 -5.75
C ILE A 202 15.76 -14.29 -5.26
N GLY A 203 16.10 -14.88 -4.10
CA GLY A 203 15.36 -16.00 -3.51
C GLY A 203 13.89 -15.70 -3.24
N GLU A 204 13.56 -14.50 -2.74
CA GLU A 204 12.17 -14.07 -2.52
C GLU A 204 11.38 -13.96 -3.83
N ILE A 205 11.99 -13.38 -4.87
CA ILE A 205 11.38 -13.28 -6.20
C ILE A 205 11.13 -14.68 -6.79
N LEU A 206 12.11 -15.58 -6.72
CA LEU A 206 11.96 -16.95 -7.23
C LEU A 206 10.91 -17.74 -6.44
N SER A 207 10.87 -17.58 -5.12
CA SER A 207 9.87 -18.22 -4.25
C SER A 207 8.46 -17.73 -4.58
N PHE A 208 8.31 -16.44 -4.83
CA PHE A 208 7.05 -15.83 -5.25
C PHE A 208 6.57 -16.38 -6.60
N ILE A 209 7.45 -16.42 -7.62
CA ILE A 209 7.13 -16.97 -8.94
C ILE A 209 6.72 -18.45 -8.81
N ALA A 210 7.48 -19.26 -8.08
CA ALA A 210 7.19 -20.68 -7.89
C ALA A 210 5.87 -20.92 -7.14
N SER A 211 5.53 -20.06 -6.18
CA SER A 211 4.26 -20.15 -5.44
C SER A 211 3.09 -19.71 -6.30
N SER A 212 3.24 -18.63 -7.07
CA SER A 212 2.24 -18.17 -8.03
C SER A 212 1.98 -19.21 -9.12
N ALA A 213 3.02 -19.89 -9.64
CA ALA A 213 2.89 -20.93 -10.66
C ALA A 213 2.13 -22.18 -10.16
N ARG A 214 2.17 -22.42 -8.84
CA ARG A 214 1.41 -23.50 -8.17
C ARG A 214 0.01 -23.08 -7.77
N GLY A 215 -0.41 -21.85 -8.07
CA GLY A 215 -1.69 -21.31 -7.65
C GLY A 215 -1.85 -21.18 -6.13
N GLN A 216 -0.73 -21.07 -5.40
CA GLN A 216 -0.76 -20.91 -3.94
C GLN A 216 -0.82 -19.41 -3.62
N PRO A 217 -1.96 -18.89 -3.14
CA PRO A 217 -2.03 -17.50 -2.70
C PRO A 217 -1.15 -17.30 -1.47
N ALA A 218 -0.58 -16.10 -1.34
CA ALA A 218 0.10 -15.74 -0.11
C ALA A 218 -0.93 -15.52 1.01
N PRO A 219 -0.60 -15.81 2.28
CA PRO A 219 -1.46 -15.42 3.39
C PRO A 219 -1.72 -13.91 3.36
N TYR A 220 -2.98 -13.51 3.45
CA TYR A 220 -3.31 -12.08 3.44
C TYR A 220 -2.71 -11.37 4.66
N ARG A 221 -1.95 -10.31 4.39
CA ARG A 221 -1.41 -9.38 5.39
C ARG A 221 -1.73 -7.95 4.97
N GLY A 222 -2.69 -7.35 5.67
CA GLY A 222 -3.05 -5.94 5.51
C GLY A 222 -2.76 -5.14 6.77
N SER A 223 -2.50 -3.85 6.65
CA SER A 223 -2.43 -2.95 7.80
C SER A 223 -2.60 -1.48 7.40
N LEU A 224 -3.16 -0.69 8.30
CA LEU A 224 -3.11 0.77 8.24
C LEU A 224 -2.36 1.26 9.47
N LEU A 225 -1.40 2.16 9.27
CA LEU A 225 -0.59 2.73 10.33
C LEU A 225 -0.45 4.23 10.09
N VAL A 226 -0.44 5.02 11.15
CA VAL A 226 0.01 6.41 11.11
C VAL A 226 1.12 6.58 12.12
N ARG A 227 2.21 7.21 11.70
CA ARG A 227 3.32 7.64 12.55
C ARG A 227 3.39 9.16 12.54
N ALA A 228 3.14 9.76 13.70
CA ALA A 228 3.34 11.19 13.93
C ALA A 228 4.64 11.39 14.70
N ILE A 229 5.47 12.33 14.25
CA ILE A 229 6.75 12.70 14.86
C ILE A 229 6.69 14.17 15.21
N GLY A 230 7.10 14.52 16.42
CA GLY A 230 7.16 15.91 16.87
C GLY A 230 7.69 16.02 18.28
N SER A 231 7.04 16.86 19.10
CA SER A 231 7.43 17.01 20.50
C SER A 231 6.27 16.80 21.47
N ARG A 232 6.59 16.27 22.64
CA ARG A 232 5.70 16.12 23.79
C ARG A 232 6.44 16.50 25.05
N HIS A 233 5.87 17.40 25.84
CA HIS A 233 6.47 17.98 27.04
C HIS A 233 7.89 18.54 26.79
N GLY A 234 8.08 19.17 25.62
CA GLY A 234 9.36 19.76 25.21
C GLY A 234 10.43 18.76 24.76
N HIS A 235 10.12 17.46 24.69
CA HIS A 235 11.05 16.41 24.24
C HIS A 235 10.60 15.82 22.90
N PRO A 236 11.52 15.39 22.01
CA PRO A 236 11.16 14.64 20.81
C PRO A 236 10.34 13.39 21.17
N ALA A 237 9.28 13.13 20.40
CA ALA A 237 8.39 12.00 20.63
C ALA A 237 7.87 11.43 19.31
N VAL A 238 7.60 10.12 19.31
CA VAL A 238 6.96 9.42 18.19
C VAL A 238 5.71 8.71 18.67
N VAL A 239 4.60 8.98 18.01
CA VAL A 239 3.30 8.32 18.27
C VAL A 239 2.90 7.54 17.04
N ILE A 240 2.64 6.25 17.23
CA ILE A 240 2.17 5.34 16.19
C ILE A 240 0.78 4.84 16.56
N LYS A 241 -0.17 4.97 15.63
CA LYS A 241 -1.50 4.37 15.72
C LYS A 241 -1.67 3.41 14.55
N ARG A 242 -2.03 2.15 14.80
CA ARG A 242 -2.21 1.17 13.72
C ARG A 242 -3.38 0.23 13.96
N THR A 243 -3.91 -0.37 12.90
CA THR A 243 -4.84 -1.51 13.01
C THR A 243 -4.10 -2.73 13.54
N THR A 244 -4.77 -3.55 14.37
CA THR A 244 -4.08 -4.50 15.26
C THR A 244 -3.95 -5.92 14.69
N LYS A 245 -4.99 -6.39 13.98
CA LYS A 245 -5.08 -7.73 13.40
C LYS A 245 -5.38 -7.62 11.91
N SER A 246 -4.89 -8.60 11.14
CA SER A 246 -5.26 -8.79 9.74
C SER A 246 -5.25 -10.27 9.36
N GLY A 247 -5.85 -10.58 8.21
CA GLY A 247 -6.03 -11.95 7.73
C GLY A 247 -7.48 -12.42 7.82
N GLU A 248 -7.73 -13.67 7.40
CA GLU A 248 -9.08 -14.25 7.33
C GLU A 248 -9.86 -14.24 8.65
N GLY A 249 -9.14 -14.29 9.78
CA GLY A 249 -9.71 -14.25 11.13
C GLY A 249 -9.97 -12.85 11.68
N ALA A 250 -9.54 -11.79 10.99
CA ALA A 250 -9.87 -10.42 11.36
C ALA A 250 -11.23 -10.02 10.76
N TYR A 251 -11.93 -9.13 11.45
CA TYR A 251 -13.12 -8.47 10.93
C TYR A 251 -12.72 -7.25 10.09
N LEU A 252 -11.92 -6.35 10.65
CA LEU A 252 -11.69 -5.02 10.07
C LEU A 252 -10.72 -5.08 8.87
N MET A 253 -9.54 -5.68 9.07
CA MET A 253 -8.53 -5.88 8.03
C MET A 253 -8.60 -7.30 7.47
N LYS A 254 -9.80 -7.75 7.10
CA LYS A 254 -10.00 -9.01 6.37
C LYS A 254 -9.61 -8.88 4.90
N ASN A 255 -10.00 -7.76 4.31
CA ASN A 255 -9.75 -7.34 2.93
C ASN A 255 -10.06 -5.84 2.81
N MET A 256 -9.77 -5.24 1.65
CA MET A 256 -10.03 -3.83 1.38
C MET A 256 -11.50 -3.45 1.52
N ALA A 257 -12.42 -4.34 1.12
CA ALA A 257 -13.86 -4.07 1.18
C ALA A 257 -14.34 -3.93 2.64
N SER A 258 -13.85 -4.77 3.56
CA SER A 258 -14.17 -4.67 4.98
C SER A 258 -13.75 -3.33 5.57
N ILE A 259 -12.48 -2.94 5.44
CA ILE A 259 -11.99 -1.70 6.06
C ILE A 259 -12.66 -0.45 5.47
N THR A 260 -12.86 -0.40 4.16
CA THR A 260 -13.48 0.75 3.48
C THR A 260 -14.99 0.82 3.75
N GLY A 261 -15.69 -0.30 3.61
CA GLY A 261 -17.13 -0.41 3.82
C GLY A 261 -17.52 -0.15 5.27
N THR A 262 -16.81 -0.75 6.22
CA THR A 262 -17.06 -0.55 7.66
C THR A 262 -16.78 0.88 8.10
N ALA A 263 -15.68 1.50 7.61
CA ALA A 263 -15.41 2.91 7.89
C ALA A 263 -16.50 3.83 7.32
N CYS A 264 -16.98 3.55 6.10
CA CYS A 264 -18.11 4.26 5.50
C CYS A 264 -19.38 4.12 6.36
N ALA A 265 -19.72 2.89 6.75
CA ALA A 265 -20.89 2.61 7.59
C ALA A 265 -20.82 3.34 8.94
N ALA A 266 -19.66 3.34 9.61
CA ALA A 266 -19.46 4.06 10.86
C ALA A 266 -19.69 5.57 10.70
N PHE A 267 -19.19 6.20 9.63
CA PHE A 267 -19.48 7.60 9.37
C PHE A 267 -20.96 7.87 9.07
N MET A 268 -21.66 6.94 8.41
CA MET A 268 -23.12 7.06 8.21
C MET A 268 -23.88 6.99 9.54
N VAL A 269 -23.49 6.08 10.44
CA VAL A 269 -24.06 6.01 11.80
C VAL A 269 -23.82 7.34 12.54
N MET A 270 -22.58 7.85 12.53
CA MET A 270 -22.29 9.16 13.14
C MET A 270 -23.13 10.28 12.55
N ALA A 271 -23.30 10.32 11.23
CA ALA A 271 -24.07 11.37 10.56
C ALA A 271 -25.56 11.34 10.95
N LEU A 272 -26.12 10.15 11.16
CA LEU A 272 -27.52 9.95 11.53
C LEU A 272 -27.78 10.14 13.03
N GLU A 273 -26.90 9.62 13.90
CA GLU A 273 -27.13 9.57 15.35
C GLU A 273 -26.67 10.83 16.11
N THR A 274 -25.58 11.47 15.67
CA THR A 274 -25.01 12.59 16.45
C THR A 274 -25.85 13.86 16.39
N GLY A 275 -26.90 13.90 15.55
CA GLY A 275 -27.76 15.07 15.37
C GLY A 275 -27.01 16.33 14.91
N GLN A 276 -25.76 16.18 14.46
CA GLN A 276 -24.92 17.30 14.04
C GLN A 276 -25.45 17.91 12.74
N LYS A 277 -26.01 19.12 12.84
CA LYS A 277 -26.52 19.89 11.69
C LYS A 277 -25.42 20.68 10.99
N ARG A 278 -24.26 20.07 10.72
CA ARG A 278 -23.22 20.73 9.90
C ARG A 278 -23.56 20.56 8.43
N THR A 279 -23.66 21.66 7.69
CA THR A 279 -23.88 21.66 6.24
C THR A 279 -22.58 22.00 5.52
N GLY A 280 -22.28 21.30 4.43
CA GLY A 280 -21.08 21.51 3.63
C GLY A 280 -20.37 20.21 3.25
N VAL A 281 -19.17 20.35 2.68
CA VAL A 281 -18.29 19.23 2.31
C VAL A 281 -17.17 19.16 3.33
N PHE A 282 -17.06 18.02 4.02
CA PHE A 282 -16.07 17.82 5.07
C PHE A 282 -15.20 16.61 4.77
N ALA A 283 -13.90 16.76 5.04
CA ALA A 283 -13.00 15.61 5.20
C ALA A 283 -13.22 15.01 6.61
N PRO A 284 -13.03 13.68 6.78
CA PRO A 284 -13.33 13.01 8.04
C PRO A 284 -12.60 13.61 9.24
N GLU A 285 -11.32 13.98 9.07
CA GLU A 285 -10.47 14.59 10.10
C GLU A 285 -10.94 15.97 10.59
N GLY A 286 -11.71 16.71 9.77
CA GLY A 286 -12.25 18.02 10.12
C GLY A 286 -13.68 17.97 10.66
N TRP A 287 -14.32 16.80 10.58
CA TRP A 287 -15.72 16.60 10.95
C TRP A 287 -15.89 15.75 12.21
N ALA A 288 -15.20 14.62 12.28
CA ALA A 288 -15.35 13.63 13.35
C ALA A 288 -14.23 13.76 14.39
N LYS A 289 -14.55 13.40 15.64
CA LYS A 289 -13.52 13.12 16.65
C LYS A 289 -13.13 11.64 16.55
N PRO A 290 -11.83 11.27 16.71
CA PRO A 290 -11.40 9.88 16.62
C PRO A 290 -12.18 8.92 17.53
N GLN A 291 -12.40 9.31 18.79
CA GLN A 291 -13.08 8.46 19.77
C GLN A 291 -14.57 8.21 19.43
N ASP A 292 -15.25 9.20 18.85
CA ASP A 292 -16.64 9.02 18.38
C ASP A 292 -16.69 8.09 17.16
N PHE A 293 -15.70 8.20 16.27
CA PHE A 293 -15.56 7.32 15.12
C PHE A 293 -15.23 5.88 15.52
N TYR A 294 -14.36 5.66 16.51
CA TYR A 294 -14.06 4.32 17.03
C TYR A 294 -15.30 3.68 17.68
N ARG A 295 -16.09 4.45 18.43
CA ARG A 295 -17.37 3.97 18.96
C ARG A 295 -18.35 3.59 17.85
N ALA A 296 -18.40 4.38 16.77
CA ALA A 296 -19.23 4.06 15.61
C ALA A 296 -18.75 2.79 14.87
N LEU A 297 -17.44 2.54 14.81
CA LEU A 297 -16.90 1.28 14.30
C LEU A 297 -17.38 0.08 15.14
N GLU A 298 -17.39 0.20 16.46
CA GLU A 298 -17.95 -0.84 17.36
C GLU A 298 -19.45 -1.05 17.09
N GLN A 299 -20.23 0.02 16.92
CA GLN A 299 -21.67 -0.06 16.64
C GLN A 299 -21.98 -0.80 15.32
N VAL A 300 -21.14 -0.66 14.29
CA VAL A 300 -21.30 -1.39 13.03
C VAL A 300 -20.69 -2.80 13.04
N GLY A 301 -20.24 -3.27 14.21
CA GLY A 301 -19.83 -4.66 14.44
C GLY A 301 -18.32 -4.90 14.44
N THR A 302 -17.50 -3.85 14.43
CA THR A 302 -16.03 -4.01 14.55
C THR A 302 -15.66 -4.39 15.98
N PRO A 303 -14.96 -5.51 16.22
CA PRO A 303 -14.44 -5.83 17.55
C PRO A 303 -13.49 -4.74 18.02
N ARG A 304 -13.66 -4.27 19.26
CA ARG A 304 -12.91 -3.12 19.80
C ARG A 304 -11.40 -3.33 19.74
N GLU A 305 -10.94 -4.54 20.01
CA GLU A 305 -9.54 -4.94 19.98
C GLU A 305 -8.92 -4.93 18.58
N GLU A 306 -9.72 -4.79 17.51
CA GLU A 306 -9.27 -4.72 16.11
C GLU A 306 -9.11 -3.30 15.57
N ILE A 307 -9.64 -2.30 16.28
CA ILE A 307 -9.78 -0.93 15.75
C ILE A 307 -8.43 -0.22 15.67
N VAL A 308 -7.76 -0.05 16.80
CA VAL A 308 -6.52 0.71 16.89
C VAL A 308 -5.70 0.26 18.10
N GLU A 309 -4.40 0.10 17.91
CA GLU A 309 -3.42 0.08 18.99
C GLU A 309 -2.51 1.31 18.90
N CYS A 310 -1.95 1.69 20.04
CA CYS A 310 -1.02 2.80 20.16
C CYS A 310 0.36 2.27 20.56
N LEU A 311 1.39 2.62 19.80
CA LEU A 311 2.78 2.39 20.15
C LEU A 311 3.42 3.78 20.33
N THR A 312 4.01 4.01 21.49
CA THR A 312 4.66 5.30 21.81
C THR A 312 6.09 5.03 22.21
N SER A 313 7.00 5.86 21.69
CA SER A 313 8.43 5.85 22.03
C SER A 313 8.94 7.27 22.22
#